data_AF-A0A4Q3S649-F1
#
_entry.id   AF-A0A4Q3S649-F1
#
_cell.length_a   1.000
_cell.length_b   1.000
_cell.length_c   1.000
_cell.angle_alpha   90.00
_cell.angle_beta   90.00
_cell.angle_gamma   90.00
#
_symmetry.space_group_name_H-M   'P 1'
#
loop_
_entity.id
_entity.type
_entity.pdbx_description
1 polymer ?
#
loop_
_entity_poly.entity_id
_entity_poly.type
_entity_poly.pdbx_seq_one_letter_code
_entity_poly.pdbx_strand_id
1 'polypeptide(L)'
;ISVKAIEKGLGKLILNEAKLKADLENNWAVVAEAIQTVLRRENYPAPYEALKELTRGKNAIDKKSMHAFITTLKVSAAVKKELKAITPWNYTGV
;
A
#
# COMPACT_ATOMS: atom_id res chain seq x y z
N ILE A 1 27.28 -16.83 26.22
CA ILE A 1 27.73 -17.39 24.91
C ILE A 1 26.74 -17.04 23.80
N SER A 2 25.43 -17.23 23.99
CA SER A 2 24.40 -17.02 22.96
C SER A 2 24.30 -15.59 22.39
N VAL A 3 24.45 -14.55 23.22
CA VAL A 3 24.40 -13.15 22.75
C VAL A 3 25.55 -12.81 21.78
N LYS A 4 26.76 -13.33 22.02
CA LYS A 4 27.93 -13.13 21.14
C LYS A 4 27.74 -13.78 19.76
N ALA A 5 26.99 -14.89 19.69
CA ALA A 5 26.66 -15.54 18.43
C ALA A 5 25.65 -14.71 17.61
N ILE A 6 24.67 -14.09 18.27
CA ILE A 6 23.70 -13.18 17.64
C ILE A 6 24.42 -11.97 17.05
N GLU A 7 25.29 -11.31 17.82
CA GLU A 7 26.05 -10.13 17.37
C GLU A 7 26.91 -10.44 16.13
N LYS A 8 27.63 -11.57 16.15
CA LYS A 8 28.40 -12.05 14.99
C LYS A 8 27.52 -12.36 13.78
N GLY A 9 26.30 -12.84 14.01
CA GLY A 9 25.32 -13.11 12.95
C GLY A 9 24.79 -11.83 12.32
N LEU A 10 24.40 -10.84 13.14
CA LEU A 10 23.91 -9.54 12.70
C LEU A 10 24.95 -8.80 11.85
N GLY A 11 26.24 -8.86 12.23
CA GLY A 11 27.33 -8.25 11.46
C GLY A 11 27.58 -8.85 10.07
N LYS A 12 26.94 -9.99 9.74
CA LYS A 12 27.05 -10.63 8.41
C LYS A 12 25.83 -10.37 7.52
N LEU A 13 24.78 -9.74 8.04
CA LEU A 13 23.57 -9.49 7.27
C LEU A 13 23.85 -8.41 6.21
N ILE A 14 23.49 -8.73 4.97
CA ILE A 14 23.51 -7.79 3.85
C ILE A 14 22.05 -7.58 3.44
N LEU A 15 21.65 -6.32 3.36
CA LEU A 15 20.29 -5.95 2.98
C LEU A 15 20.03 -6.28 1.51
N ASN A 16 18.99 -7.06 1.24
CA ASN A 16 18.52 -7.28 -0.12
C ASN A 16 17.42 -6.28 -0.48
N GLU A 17 17.83 -5.04 -0.80
CA GLU A 17 16.89 -3.99 -1.18
C GLU A 17 16.04 -4.34 -2.39
N ALA A 18 16.63 -5.01 -3.39
CA ALA A 18 15.91 -5.36 -4.61
C ALA A 18 14.74 -6.31 -4.33
N LYS A 19 14.94 -7.28 -3.44
CA LYS A 19 13.89 -8.20 -3.03
C LYS A 19 12.79 -7.50 -2.25
N LEU A 20 13.15 -6.66 -1.28
CA LEU A 20 12.18 -5.81 -0.58
C LEU A 20 11.40 -4.94 -1.56
N LYS A 21 12.09 -4.43 -2.59
CA LYS A 21 11.47 -3.59 -3.60
C LYS A 21 10.41 -4.30 -4.43
N ALA A 22 10.78 -5.48 -4.92
CA ALA A 22 9.87 -6.33 -5.67
C ALA A 22 8.68 -6.77 -4.80
N ASP A 23 8.91 -7.12 -3.54
CA ASP A 23 7.84 -7.60 -2.66
C ASP A 23 6.83 -6.48 -2.36
N LEU A 24 7.27 -5.24 -2.10
CA LEU A 24 6.35 -4.12 -1.91
C LEU A 24 5.59 -3.77 -3.21
N GLU A 25 6.26 -3.75 -4.36
CA GLU A 25 5.63 -3.46 -5.65
C GLU A 25 4.61 -4.52 -6.07
N ASN A 26 4.76 -5.77 -5.62
CA ASN A 26 3.80 -6.84 -5.89
C ASN A 26 2.58 -6.84 -4.96
N ASN A 27 2.56 -5.98 -3.93
CA ASN A 27 1.55 -6.00 -2.87
C ASN A 27 0.80 -4.67 -2.73
N TRP A 28 0.32 -4.09 -3.83
CA TRP A 28 -0.50 -2.86 -3.79
C TRP A 28 -1.84 -3.02 -3.06
N ALA A 29 -2.28 -4.25 -2.76
CA ALA A 29 -3.45 -4.47 -1.92
C ALA A 29 -3.33 -3.82 -0.52
N VAL A 30 -2.11 -3.65 0.01
CA VAL A 30 -1.90 -3.08 1.35
C VAL A 30 -2.30 -1.60 1.45
N VAL A 31 -2.24 -0.85 0.35
CA VAL A 31 -2.63 0.58 0.36
C VAL A 31 -4.15 0.77 0.30
N ALA A 32 -4.92 -0.30 0.12
CA ALA A 32 -6.38 -0.26 0.14
C ALA A 32 -6.92 0.35 1.44
N GLU A 33 -6.36 -0.04 2.59
CA GLU A 33 -6.82 0.46 3.88
C GLU A 33 -6.55 1.96 4.05
N ALA A 34 -5.37 2.44 3.61
CA ALA A 34 -5.04 3.86 3.57
C ALA A 34 -6.07 4.67 2.76
N ILE A 35 -6.42 4.18 1.57
CA ILE A 35 -7.41 4.80 0.68
C ILE A 35 -8.78 4.80 1.36
N GLN A 36 -9.18 3.68 1.96
CA GLN A 36 -10.44 3.58 2.69
C GLN A 36 -10.53 4.60 3.82
N THR A 37 -9.45 4.79 4.57
CA THR A 37 -9.38 5.73 5.69
C THR A 37 -9.51 7.18 5.22
N VAL A 38 -8.83 7.56 4.13
CA VAL A 38 -9.01 8.88 3.51
C VAL A 38 -10.44 9.05 3.00
N LEU A 39 -11.04 8.04 2.36
CA LEU A 39 -12.43 8.12 1.91
C LEU A 39 -13.43 8.31 3.06
N ARG A 40 -13.19 7.69 4.22
CA ARG A 40 -14.00 7.92 5.42
C ARG A 40 -13.89 9.37 5.90
N ARG A 41 -12.68 9.93 5.90
CA ARG A 41 -12.43 11.34 6.25
C ARG A 41 -13.21 12.30 5.35
N GLU A 42 -13.29 11.99 4.05
CA GLU A 42 -14.04 12.77 3.07
C GLU A 42 -15.56 12.49 3.06
N ASN A 43 -16.10 11.74 4.04
CA ASN A 43 -17.49 11.32 4.10
C ASN A 43 -18.00 10.62 2.82
N TYR A 44 -17.13 9.88 2.13
CA TYR A 44 -17.50 9.12 0.94
C TYR A 44 -18.46 7.96 1.31
N PRO A 45 -19.53 7.72 0.53
CA PRO A 45 -20.49 6.67 0.86
C PRO A 45 -19.89 5.27 0.70
N ALA A 46 -20.13 4.40 1.69
CA ALA A 46 -19.76 2.98 1.68
C ALA A 46 -18.33 2.68 1.16
N PRO A 47 -17.28 3.26 1.77
CA PRO A 47 -15.91 3.18 1.23
C PRO A 47 -15.38 1.74 1.18
N TYR A 48 -15.78 0.89 2.12
CA TYR A 48 -15.43 -0.53 2.11
C TYR A 48 -15.95 -1.26 0.86
N GLU A 49 -17.22 -1.04 0.49
CA GLU A 49 -17.82 -1.70 -0.67
C GLU A 49 -17.21 -1.19 -1.98
N ALA A 50 -16.84 0.10 -2.04
CA ALA A 50 -16.13 0.66 -3.19
C ALA A 50 -14.77 -0.04 -3.43
N LEU A 51 -14.01 -0.31 -2.37
CA LEU A 51 -12.74 -1.02 -2.48
C LEU A 51 -12.90 -2.53 -2.74
N LYS A 52 -14.00 -3.13 -2.28
CA LYS A 52 -14.31 -4.54 -2.54
C LYS A 52 -14.50 -4.83 -4.04
N GLU A 53 -14.95 -3.85 -4.82
CA GLU A 53 -14.99 -3.97 -6.28
C GLU A 53 -13.59 -4.08 -6.89
N LEU A 54 -12.60 -3.38 -6.32
CA LEU A 54 -11.21 -3.45 -6.75
C LEU A 54 -10.56 -4.80 -6.41
N THR A 55 -10.91 -5.39 -5.26
CA THR A 55 -10.32 -6.66 -4.79
C THR A 55 -11.06 -7.90 -5.28
N ARG A 56 -12.23 -7.75 -5.92
CA ARG A 56 -13.05 -8.87 -6.43
C ARG A 56 -12.52 -9.50 -7.72
N GLY A 57 -11.72 -8.79 -8.51
CA GLY A 57 -11.07 -9.34 -9.70
C GLY A 57 -9.96 -10.30 -9.31
N LYS A 58 -9.89 -11.48 -9.92
CA LYS A 58 -8.80 -12.47 -9.72
C LYS A 58 -7.42 -11.97 -10.18
N ASN A 59 -7.31 -10.71 -10.62
CA ASN A 59 -6.07 -10.12 -11.10
C ASN A 59 -5.35 -9.43 -9.94
N ALA A 60 -4.02 -9.55 -9.90
CA ALA A 60 -3.20 -8.86 -8.92
C ALA A 60 -3.51 -7.35 -8.94
N ILE A 61 -3.72 -6.79 -7.76
CA ILE A 61 -3.83 -5.33 -7.61
C ILE A 61 -2.43 -4.78 -7.83
N ASP A 62 -2.29 -3.96 -8.86
CA ASP A 62 -1.06 -3.28 -9.21
C ASP A 62 -1.27 -1.77 -9.13
N LYS A 63 -0.20 -1.02 -9.35
CA LYS A 63 -0.25 0.44 -9.39
C LYS A 63 -1.30 0.98 -10.37
N LYS A 64 -1.45 0.34 -11.53
CA LYS A 64 -2.32 0.82 -12.61
C LYS A 64 -3.78 0.63 -12.25
N SER A 65 -4.16 -0.54 -11.75
CA SER A 65 -5.53 -0.82 -11.31
C SER A 65 -5.92 0.06 -10.11
N MET A 66 -4.99 0.30 -9.18
CA MET A 66 -5.20 1.22 -8.06
C MET A 66 -5.41 2.66 -8.54
N HIS A 67 -4.56 3.17 -9.42
CA HIS A 67 -4.69 4.53 -9.95
C HIS A 67 -5.95 4.72 -10.82
N ALA A 68 -6.34 3.68 -11.56
CA ALA A 68 -7.58 3.65 -12.32
C ALA A 68 -8.79 3.75 -11.39
N PHE A 69 -8.82 2.95 -10.32
CA PHE A 69 -9.85 3.03 -9.28
C PHE A 69 -9.93 4.43 -8.64
N ILE A 70 -8.80 5.01 -8.24
CA ILE A 70 -8.80 6.37 -7.65
C ILE A 70 -9.39 7.41 -8.62
N THR A 71 -9.24 7.19 -9.93
CA THR A 71 -9.77 8.09 -10.94
C THR A 71 -11.30 8.03 -11.02
N THR A 72 -11.93 6.88 -10.78
CA THR A 72 -13.40 6.71 -10.80
C THR A 72 -14.12 7.31 -9.59
N LEU A 73 -13.40 7.52 -8.48
CA LEU A 73 -13.97 8.09 -7.26
C LEU A 73 -14.56 9.50 -7.47
N LYS A 74 -15.72 9.76 -6.89
CA LYS A 74 -16.36 11.09 -6.87
C LYS A 74 -15.87 11.93 -5.69
N VAL A 75 -14.59 12.25 -5.68
CA VAL A 75 -13.92 13.09 -4.66
C VAL A 75 -13.20 14.27 -5.32
N SER A 76 -12.81 15.26 -4.52
CA SER A 76 -12.12 16.46 -5.01
C SER A 76 -10.79 16.11 -5.71
N ALA A 77 -10.34 16.98 -6.62
CA ALA A 77 -9.05 16.78 -7.31
C ALA A 77 -7.87 16.75 -6.34
N ALA A 78 -7.93 17.51 -5.24
CA ALA A 78 -6.93 17.52 -4.18
C ALA A 78 -6.84 16.14 -3.51
N VAL A 79 -7.99 15.55 -3.15
CA VAL A 79 -8.04 14.20 -2.55
C VAL A 79 -7.55 13.15 -3.54
N LYS A 80 -7.93 13.21 -4.82
CA LYS A 80 -7.40 12.26 -5.83
C LYS A 80 -5.88 12.33 -5.94
N LYS A 81 -5.29 13.52 -5.83
CA LYS A 81 -3.84 13.72 -5.87
C LYS A 81 -3.18 13.11 -4.63
N GLU A 82 -3.77 13.31 -3.45
CA GLU A 82 -3.32 12.69 -2.19
C GLU A 82 -3.37 11.17 -2.29
N LEU A 83 -4.49 10.59 -2.70
CA LEU A 83 -4.68 9.15 -2.84
C LEU A 83 -3.66 8.53 -3.82
N LYS A 84 -3.37 9.19 -4.95
CA LYS A 84 -2.39 8.73 -5.95
C LYS A 84 -0.93 8.84 -5.48
N ALA A 85 -0.67 9.60 -4.43
CA ALA A 85 0.64 9.68 -3.83
C ALA A 85 0.92 8.53 -2.85
N ILE A 86 -0.11 7.81 -2.41
CA ILE A 86 0.02 6.66 -1.50
C ILE A 86 0.57 5.46 -2.29
N THR A 87 1.60 4.84 -1.74
CA THR A 87 2.32 3.69 -2.29
C THR A 87 2.66 2.71 -1.17
N PRO A 88 2.92 1.43 -1.47
CA PRO A 88 3.39 0.48 -0.45
C PRO A 88 4.67 0.94 0.29
N TRP A 89 5.43 1.85 -0.31
CA TRP A 89 6.70 2.38 0.21
C TRP A 89 6.57 3.47 1.26
N ASN A 90 5.60 4.35 1.08
CA ASN A 90 5.37 5.47 1.99
C ASN A 90 4.22 5.21 2.96
N TYR A 91 3.50 4.10 2.78
CA TYR A 91 2.48 3.65 3.71
C TYR A 91 3.08 2.79 4.84
N THR A 92 3.95 3.40 5.63
CA THR A 92 4.65 2.74 6.76
C THR A 92 4.07 3.08 8.14
N GLY A 93 3.10 3.99 8.21
CA GLY A 93 2.62 4.60 9.47
C GLY A 93 3.66 5.49 10.14
N VAL A 94 3.31 6.10 11.28
CA VAL A 94 4.12 6.60 12.41
C VAL A 94 3.17 6.89 13.57
#